data_AF-A0A386UM55-F1
#
_entry.id   AF-A0A386UM55-F1
#
_cell.length_a   1.000
_cell.length_b   1.000
_cell.length_c   1.000
_cell.angle_alpha   90.00
_cell.angle_beta   90.00
_cell.angle_gamma   90.00
#
_symmetry.space_group_name_H-M   'P 1'
#
loop_
_entity.id
_entity.type
_entity.pdbx_description
1 polymer ?
#
loop_
_entity_poly.entity_id
_entity_poly.type
_entity_poly.pdbx_seq_one_letter_code
_entity_poly.pdbx_strand_id
1 'polypeptide(L)'
;MTEVKAAAGADMPGDLGAEMLGFVSELKAFRSDIQKRLEAQEDRMTMLDRKTLSRARAPLSAEADAGAPHQKAFDAYVRHGDDGALSGDGTNKPKGFLTHARAANATATNVQIGTIASGATGDFAATNPANALIDLVYALGAQYRANATFVMNSKTAAAVRKMRDTDGRFLWADSLAMGQPPQLLGYPVLLCEDMPDIANGSASIAFGDFKSGYTIVERPDLRVLRDPFSAKPHVLFYATKRVGGGVTDARAIKLMVFG
;
A
#
# COMPACT_ATOMS: atom_id res chain seq x y z
N MET A 1 -107.23 61.12 17.77
CA MET A 1 -107.24 59.66 17.93
C MET A 1 -107.35 59.02 16.56
N THR A 2 -106.34 58.19 16.26
CA THR A 2 -106.35 56.93 15.46
C THR A 2 -106.71 57.01 13.97
N GLU A 3 -105.72 56.90 13.06
CA GLU A 3 -105.10 55.67 12.47
C GLU A 3 -105.78 55.30 11.12
N VAL A 4 -105.18 54.79 10.03
CA VAL A 4 -103.81 54.36 9.64
C VAL A 4 -103.84 53.98 8.13
N LYS A 5 -102.67 54.07 7.48
CA LYS A 5 -102.12 53.23 6.37
C LYS A 5 -102.37 53.49 4.87
N ALA A 6 -101.21 53.37 4.20
CA ALA A 6 -100.91 52.70 2.91
C ALA A 6 -101.15 53.56 1.64
N ALA A 7 -100.34 53.53 0.58
CA ALA A 7 -99.20 52.70 0.21
C ALA A 7 -98.28 53.48 -0.77
N ALA A 8 -97.09 52.93 -1.01
CA ALA A 8 -95.98 53.48 -1.77
C ALA A 8 -95.99 53.15 -3.28
N GLY A 9 -95.11 53.84 -4.03
CA GLY A 9 -94.53 53.43 -5.32
C GLY A 9 -94.85 54.39 -6.48
N ALA A 10 -93.97 54.77 -7.39
CA ALA A 10 -92.55 54.53 -7.64
C ALA A 10 -92.14 55.45 -8.84
N ASP A 11 -90.90 55.94 -8.93
CA ASP A 11 -90.10 55.88 -10.18
C ASP A 11 -88.61 56.29 -9.99
N MET A 12 -87.74 55.64 -10.77
CA MET A 12 -86.25 55.54 -10.77
C MET A 12 -85.55 56.74 -11.45
N PRO A 13 -84.21 56.80 -11.73
CA PRO A 13 -83.06 55.91 -11.43
C PRO A 13 -81.78 56.64 -10.91
N GLY A 14 -80.93 55.94 -10.17
CA GLY A 14 -79.59 56.44 -9.85
C GLY A 14 -78.73 55.41 -9.14
N ASP A 15 -78.30 54.35 -9.84
CA ASP A 15 -77.40 53.36 -9.21
C ASP A 15 -76.44 52.60 -10.13
N LEU A 16 -76.22 53.05 -11.38
CA LEU A 16 -75.27 52.37 -12.27
C LEU A 16 -73.80 52.69 -11.91
N GLY A 17 -73.54 53.90 -11.44
CA GLY A 17 -72.18 54.36 -11.12
C GLY A 17 -71.61 53.72 -9.84
N ALA A 18 -72.45 53.49 -8.83
CA ALA A 18 -72.03 52.85 -7.59
C ALA A 18 -71.80 51.34 -7.78
N GLU A 19 -72.65 50.67 -8.56
CA GLU A 19 -72.45 49.26 -8.94
C GLU A 19 -71.19 49.07 -9.79
N MET A 20 -70.90 49.96 -10.75
CA MET A 20 -69.66 49.88 -11.52
C MET A 20 -68.40 50.15 -10.67
N LEU A 21 -68.47 51.05 -9.68
CA LEU A 21 -67.37 51.28 -8.74
C LEU A 21 -67.15 50.07 -7.81
N GLY A 22 -68.24 49.43 -7.35
CA GLY A 22 -68.21 48.17 -6.61
C GLY A 22 -67.52 47.06 -7.41
N PHE A 23 -67.93 46.87 -8.67
CA PHE A 23 -67.31 45.90 -9.58
C PHE A 23 -65.82 46.18 -9.82
N VAL A 24 -65.41 47.44 -9.98
CA VAL A 24 -63.99 47.79 -10.13
C VAL A 24 -63.19 47.48 -8.87
N SER A 25 -63.79 47.63 -7.69
CA SER A 25 -63.14 47.26 -6.43
C SER A 25 -62.98 45.75 -6.28
N GLU A 26 -64.02 44.97 -6.64
CA GLU A 26 -63.98 43.51 -6.66
C GLU A 26 -62.99 42.99 -7.71
N LEU A 27 -62.93 43.62 -8.89
CA LEU A 27 -61.98 43.27 -9.94
C LEU A 27 -60.53 43.50 -9.49
N LYS A 28 -60.27 44.59 -8.74
CA LYS A 28 -58.94 44.84 -8.14
C LYS A 28 -58.59 43.79 -7.09
N ALA A 29 -59.54 43.41 -6.24
CA ALA A 29 -59.35 42.35 -5.26
C ALA A 29 -59.10 41.00 -5.93
N PHE A 30 -59.87 40.67 -6.96
CA PHE A 30 -59.72 39.46 -7.77
C PHE A 30 -58.36 39.40 -8.48
N ARG A 31 -57.93 40.51 -9.09
CA ARG A 31 -56.59 40.64 -9.68
C ARG A 31 -55.50 40.37 -8.65
N SER A 32 -55.64 40.92 -7.44
CA SER A 32 -54.68 40.70 -6.36
C SER A 32 -54.64 39.24 -5.92
N ASP A 33 -55.78 38.56 -5.83
CA ASP A 33 -55.84 37.13 -5.45
C ASP A 33 -55.21 36.23 -6.53
N ILE A 34 -55.44 36.53 -7.82
CA ILE A 34 -54.78 35.83 -8.93
C ILE A 34 -53.27 35.99 -8.85
N GLN A 35 -52.79 37.22 -8.61
CA GLN A 35 -51.36 37.52 -8.60
C GLN A 35 -50.66 36.76 -7.46
N LYS A 36 -51.29 36.68 -6.27
CA LYS A 36 -50.81 35.86 -5.15
C LYS A 36 -50.78 34.35 -5.46
N ARG A 37 -51.80 33.83 -6.16
CA ARG A 37 -51.81 32.42 -6.56
C ARG A 37 -50.74 32.08 -7.59
N LEU A 38 -50.43 33.02 -8.49
CA LEU A 38 -49.37 32.87 -9.48
C LEU A 38 -48.00 32.80 -8.81
N GLU A 39 -47.71 33.73 -7.88
CA GLU A 39 -46.49 33.73 -7.08
C GLU A 39 -46.35 32.43 -6.26
N ALA A 40 -47.42 31.98 -5.61
CA ALA A 40 -47.41 30.71 -4.87
C ALA A 40 -47.20 29.49 -5.79
N GLN A 41 -47.66 29.54 -7.05
CA GLN A 41 -47.37 28.50 -8.04
C GLN A 41 -45.91 28.54 -8.51
N GLU A 42 -45.35 29.73 -8.74
CA GLU A 42 -43.93 29.91 -9.09
C GLU A 42 -43.01 29.40 -7.97
N ASP A 43 -43.29 29.75 -6.72
CA ASP A 43 -42.54 29.24 -5.55
C ASP A 43 -42.64 27.71 -5.42
N ARG A 44 -43.83 27.15 -5.68
CA ARG A 44 -44.01 25.70 -5.65
C ARG A 44 -43.24 25.00 -6.77
N MET A 45 -43.19 25.59 -7.97
CA MET A 45 -42.40 25.09 -9.10
C MET A 45 -40.91 25.14 -8.81
N THR A 46 -40.40 26.26 -8.27
CA THR A 46 -38.98 26.39 -7.92
C THR A 46 -38.57 25.43 -6.80
N MET A 47 -39.44 25.16 -5.82
CA MET A 47 -39.20 24.14 -4.81
C MET A 47 -39.21 22.71 -5.38
N LEU A 48 -40.06 22.42 -6.36
CA LEU A 48 -40.07 21.13 -7.06
C LEU A 48 -38.77 20.92 -7.84
N ASP A 49 -38.28 21.93 -8.57
CA ASP A 49 -37.02 21.86 -9.30
C ASP A 49 -35.80 21.73 -8.36
N ARG A 50 -35.81 22.45 -7.23
CA ARG A 50 -34.78 22.29 -6.19
C ARG A 50 -34.79 20.89 -5.56
N LYS A 51 -35.96 20.24 -5.49
CA LYS A 51 -36.13 18.90 -4.94
C LYS A 51 -35.84 17.78 -5.95
N THR A 52 -36.03 18.02 -7.25
CA THR A 52 -35.69 17.07 -8.31
C THR A 52 -34.18 17.07 -8.58
N LEU A 53 -33.51 18.22 -8.53
CA LEU A 53 -32.05 18.31 -8.66
C LEU A 53 -31.28 17.66 -7.50
N SER A 54 -31.80 17.71 -6.27
CA SER A 54 -31.18 17.04 -5.10
C SER A 54 -31.42 15.52 -5.04
N ARG A 55 -32.27 14.96 -5.92
CA ARG A 55 -32.51 13.51 -6.01
C ARG A 55 -31.61 12.81 -7.02
N ALA A 56 -30.87 13.58 -7.84
CA ALA A 56 -29.73 13.07 -8.58
C ALA A 56 -28.57 12.88 -7.58
N ARG A 57 -28.58 11.75 -6.85
CA ARG A 57 -27.41 11.30 -6.11
C ARG A 57 -26.23 11.25 -7.09
N ALA A 58 -25.15 11.94 -6.76
CA ALA A 58 -23.88 11.73 -7.46
C ALA A 58 -23.65 10.21 -7.55
N PRO A 59 -23.34 9.66 -8.73
CA PRO A 59 -23.00 8.26 -8.84
C PRO A 59 -21.82 8.01 -7.89
N LEU A 60 -21.98 7.01 -7.02
CA LEU A 60 -20.92 6.54 -6.15
C LEU A 60 -19.69 6.29 -7.03
N SER A 61 -18.58 6.98 -6.71
CA SER A 61 -17.31 7.04 -7.44
C SER A 61 -17.09 5.90 -8.44
N ALA A 62 -17.01 6.24 -9.73
CA ALA A 62 -16.56 5.34 -10.79
C ALA A 62 -15.01 5.24 -10.83
N GLU A 63 -14.37 5.15 -9.67
CA GLU A 63 -12.96 4.81 -9.57
C GLU A 63 -12.85 3.36 -9.11
N ALA A 64 -11.98 2.60 -9.77
CA ALA A 64 -11.72 1.22 -9.44
C ALA A 64 -11.22 1.11 -7.98
N ASP A 65 -12.11 0.73 -7.04
CA ASP A 65 -11.67 0.30 -5.72
C ASP A 65 -11.01 -1.07 -5.85
N ALA A 66 -9.77 -1.06 -6.31
CA ALA A 66 -8.91 -2.23 -6.37
C ALA A 66 -8.57 -2.66 -4.93
N GLY A 67 -9.51 -3.27 -4.21
CA GLY A 67 -9.32 -3.78 -2.86
C GLY A 67 -9.41 -2.72 -1.77
N ALA A 68 -10.23 -3.01 -0.75
CA ALA A 68 -10.40 -2.17 0.42
C ALA A 68 -9.04 -1.84 1.06
N PRO A 69 -8.82 -0.61 1.58
CA PRO A 69 -7.50 -0.13 2.00
C PRO A 69 -6.83 -1.01 3.08
N HIS A 70 -7.61 -1.70 3.90
CA HIS A 70 -7.10 -2.64 4.90
C HIS A 70 -6.55 -3.94 4.29
N GLN A 71 -7.11 -4.41 3.18
CA GLN A 71 -6.61 -5.58 2.46
C GLN A 71 -5.27 -5.27 1.80
N LYS A 72 -5.16 -4.09 1.16
CA LYS A 72 -3.89 -3.60 0.61
C LYS A 72 -2.82 -3.41 1.68
N ALA A 73 -3.17 -2.83 2.83
CA ALA A 73 -2.23 -2.64 3.93
C ALA A 73 -1.75 -3.97 4.51
N PHE A 74 -2.66 -4.96 4.65
CA PHE A 74 -2.30 -6.30 5.09
C PHE A 74 -1.43 -7.03 4.06
N ASP A 75 -1.78 -6.96 2.79
CA ASP A 75 -1.03 -7.55 1.68
C ASP A 75 0.38 -6.95 1.56
N ALA A 76 0.51 -5.63 1.72
CA ALA A 76 1.80 -4.95 1.80
C ALA A 76 2.63 -5.42 3.01
N TYR A 77 1.99 -5.62 4.18
CA TYR A 77 2.67 -6.15 5.36
C TYR A 77 3.14 -7.60 5.17
N VAL A 78 2.34 -8.46 4.54
CA VAL A 78 2.74 -9.85 4.25
C VAL A 78 3.93 -9.90 3.30
N ARG A 79 4.01 -8.98 2.33
CA ARG A 79 5.09 -8.96 1.35
C ARG A 79 6.38 -8.32 1.84
N HIS A 80 6.28 -7.20 2.58
CA HIS A 80 7.44 -6.35 2.90
C HIS A 80 7.63 -6.08 4.40
N GLY A 81 6.70 -6.56 5.24
CA GLY A 81 6.67 -6.22 6.65
C GLY A 81 7.85 -6.74 7.45
N ASP A 82 8.49 -7.81 6.97
CA ASP A 82 9.57 -8.52 7.68
C ASP A 82 10.95 -8.36 6.98
N ASP A 83 11.07 -7.48 5.98
CA ASP A 83 12.30 -7.19 5.22
C ASP A 83 13.41 -6.57 6.11
N GLY A 84 13.03 -6.08 7.30
CA GLY A 84 13.95 -5.52 8.28
C GLY A 84 15.09 -6.46 8.67
N ALA A 85 14.89 -7.77 8.57
CA ALA A 85 15.95 -8.76 8.83
C ALA A 85 17.08 -8.74 7.78
N LEU A 86 16.78 -8.30 6.55
CA LEU A 86 17.76 -8.19 5.47
C LEU A 86 18.47 -6.84 5.53
N SER A 87 17.73 -5.74 5.43
CA SER A 87 18.25 -4.40 5.16
C SER A 87 17.90 -3.33 6.20
N GLY A 88 17.28 -3.71 7.32
CA GLY A 88 16.86 -2.75 8.35
C GLY A 88 18.04 -2.00 9.00
N ASP A 89 17.85 -0.73 9.35
CA ASP A 89 18.89 0.18 9.86
C ASP A 89 19.00 0.21 11.40
N GLY A 90 18.13 -0.51 12.12
CA GLY A 90 18.09 -0.53 13.58
C GLY A 90 17.35 0.65 14.23
N THR A 91 16.83 1.62 13.46
CA THR A 91 16.06 2.76 14.00
C THR A 91 14.57 2.47 13.88
N ASN A 92 13.93 2.12 14.99
CA ASN A 92 12.51 1.69 15.05
C ASN A 92 12.17 0.50 14.13
N LYS A 93 13.18 -0.26 13.70
CA LYS A 93 13.07 -1.48 12.90
C LYS A 93 14.24 -2.42 13.25
N PRO A 94 14.16 -3.73 12.94
CA PRO A 94 15.28 -4.66 13.15
C PRO A 94 16.55 -4.18 12.44
N LYS A 95 17.73 -4.57 12.95
CA LYS A 95 18.98 -4.34 12.22
C LYS A 95 19.21 -5.54 11.31
N GLY A 96 19.24 -5.29 10.01
CA GLY A 96 19.44 -6.32 9.01
C GLY A 96 20.88 -6.79 8.94
N PHE A 97 21.11 -8.03 8.48
CA PHE A 97 22.48 -8.53 8.34
C PHE A 97 23.26 -7.79 7.23
N LEU A 98 22.59 -7.17 6.25
CA LEU A 98 23.25 -6.35 5.24
C LEU A 98 23.75 -5.01 5.81
N THR A 99 23.07 -4.40 6.78
CA THR A 99 23.52 -3.12 7.37
C THR A 99 24.46 -3.32 8.56
N HIS A 100 24.70 -4.57 8.96
CA HIS A 100 25.64 -4.89 10.03
C HIS A 100 27.07 -4.54 9.63
N ALA A 101 27.91 -4.24 10.64
CA ALA A 101 29.29 -3.87 10.42
C ALA A 101 30.02 -5.00 9.68
N ARG A 102 30.73 -4.64 8.61
CA ARG A 102 31.40 -5.58 7.72
C ARG A 102 32.85 -5.16 7.48
N ALA A 103 33.71 -6.14 7.22
CA ALA A 103 35.11 -5.94 6.89
C ALA A 103 35.58 -7.05 5.95
N ALA A 104 36.68 -6.81 5.22
CA ALA A 104 37.29 -7.85 4.38
C ALA A 104 37.56 -9.11 5.22
N ASN A 105 37.28 -10.30 4.67
CA ASN A 105 37.29 -11.53 5.45
C ASN A 105 38.63 -11.80 6.17
N ALA A 106 39.76 -11.37 5.59
CA ALA A 106 41.08 -11.51 6.18
C ALA A 106 41.31 -10.66 7.45
N THR A 107 40.58 -9.55 7.60
CA THR A 107 40.71 -8.61 8.73
C THR A 107 39.46 -8.53 9.61
N ALA A 108 38.42 -9.30 9.26
CA ALA A 108 37.15 -9.28 9.96
C ALA A 108 37.30 -9.80 11.40
N THR A 109 36.85 -8.98 12.35
CA THR A 109 36.75 -9.38 13.76
C THR A 109 35.51 -10.25 13.99
N ASN A 110 35.42 -10.91 15.15
CA ASN A 110 34.27 -11.76 15.51
C ASN A 110 32.92 -11.02 15.57
N VAL A 111 32.93 -9.68 15.58
CA VAL A 111 31.73 -8.84 15.64
C VAL A 111 31.31 -8.35 14.25
N GLN A 112 32.17 -8.50 13.24
CA GLN A 112 31.93 -8.02 11.88
C GLN A 112 31.66 -9.18 10.93
N ILE A 113 30.78 -8.94 9.96
CA ILE A 113 30.55 -9.87 8.88
C ILE A 113 31.72 -9.79 7.89
N GLY A 114 32.28 -10.94 7.54
CA GLY A 114 33.37 -11.03 6.57
C GLY A 114 32.87 -10.87 5.14
N THR A 115 33.55 -10.05 4.36
CA THR A 115 33.24 -9.84 2.93
C THR A 115 34.29 -10.45 2.03
N ILE A 116 33.84 -10.97 0.88
CA ILE A 116 34.66 -11.42 -0.24
C ILE A 116 34.32 -10.57 -1.46
N ALA A 117 35.33 -10.10 -2.19
CA ALA A 117 35.11 -9.32 -3.40
C ALA A 117 34.72 -10.24 -4.56
N SER A 118 33.85 -9.79 -5.46
CA SER A 118 33.50 -10.51 -6.69
C SER A 118 34.65 -10.58 -7.71
N GLY A 119 35.69 -9.75 -7.51
CA GLY A 119 36.86 -9.62 -8.39
C GLY A 119 36.74 -8.54 -9.47
N ALA A 120 35.61 -7.86 -9.58
CA ALA A 120 35.42 -6.69 -10.44
C ALA A 120 34.45 -5.68 -9.81
N THR A 121 34.53 -4.43 -10.24
CA THR A 121 33.65 -3.36 -9.76
C THR A 121 32.28 -3.46 -10.43
N GLY A 122 31.23 -3.72 -9.66
CA GLY A 122 29.85 -3.72 -10.15
C GLY A 122 29.43 -4.94 -11.00
N ASP A 123 30.27 -5.96 -11.12
CA ASP A 123 29.92 -7.26 -11.73
C ASP A 123 30.90 -8.36 -11.25
N PHE A 124 30.70 -9.61 -11.68
CA PHE A 124 31.69 -10.66 -11.52
C PHE A 124 32.95 -10.42 -12.36
N ALA A 125 34.06 -11.02 -11.97
CA ALA A 125 35.28 -10.99 -12.76
C ALA A 125 35.06 -11.51 -14.19
N ALA A 126 35.60 -10.80 -15.18
CA ALA A 126 35.49 -11.19 -16.60
C ALA A 126 36.16 -12.56 -16.90
N THR A 127 37.19 -12.89 -16.13
CA THR A 127 37.92 -14.16 -16.22
C THR A 127 37.62 -15.00 -14.99
N ASN A 128 37.17 -16.24 -15.19
CA ASN A 128 36.85 -17.20 -14.13
C ASN A 128 35.93 -16.63 -13.01
N PRO A 129 34.73 -16.12 -13.35
CA PRO A 129 33.80 -15.50 -12.40
C PRO A 129 33.37 -16.44 -11.25
N ALA A 130 33.40 -17.75 -11.48
CA ALA A 130 33.01 -18.76 -10.50
C ALA A 130 33.98 -18.87 -9.30
N ASN A 131 35.24 -18.42 -9.44
CA ASN A 131 36.22 -18.49 -8.35
C ASN A 131 35.76 -17.70 -7.13
N ALA A 132 35.14 -16.53 -7.32
CA ALA A 132 34.63 -15.73 -6.21
C ALA A 132 33.57 -16.47 -5.40
N LEU A 133 32.72 -17.28 -6.04
CA LEU A 133 31.69 -18.08 -5.36
C LEU A 133 32.32 -19.21 -4.54
N ILE A 134 33.35 -19.86 -5.09
CA ILE A 134 34.11 -20.89 -4.38
C ILE A 134 34.83 -20.27 -3.18
N ASP A 135 35.49 -19.13 -3.37
CA ASP A 135 36.17 -18.39 -2.31
C ASP A 135 35.19 -17.98 -1.20
N LEU A 136 33.97 -17.57 -1.55
CA LEU A 136 32.92 -17.27 -0.58
C LEU A 136 32.54 -18.50 0.26
N VAL A 137 32.41 -19.68 -0.35
CA VAL A 137 32.10 -20.93 0.35
C VAL A 137 33.22 -21.31 1.32
N TYR A 138 34.46 -21.26 0.87
CA TYR A 138 35.62 -21.66 1.67
C TYR A 138 36.07 -20.60 2.68
N ALA A 139 35.64 -19.34 2.51
CA ALA A 139 35.80 -18.28 3.50
C ALA A 139 34.94 -18.52 4.75
N LEU A 140 33.85 -19.30 4.65
CA LEU A 140 33.04 -19.69 5.79
C LEU A 140 33.72 -20.84 6.57
N GLY A 141 33.72 -20.72 7.89
CA GLY A 141 34.24 -21.77 8.79
C GLY A 141 33.52 -23.10 8.58
N ALA A 142 34.26 -24.21 8.62
CA ALA A 142 33.73 -25.55 8.32
C ALA A 142 32.51 -25.92 9.19
N GLN A 143 32.47 -25.46 10.44
CA GLN A 143 31.35 -25.68 11.37
C GLN A 143 30.02 -25.11 10.87
N TYR A 144 30.03 -23.97 10.18
CA TYR A 144 28.81 -23.32 9.68
C TYR A 144 28.43 -23.82 8.29
N ARG A 145 29.38 -24.40 7.53
CA ARG A 145 29.12 -24.89 6.16
C ARG A 145 28.05 -25.98 6.12
N ALA A 146 27.97 -26.86 7.12
CA ALA A 146 27.02 -27.98 7.11
C ALA A 146 25.55 -27.56 6.90
N ASN A 147 25.15 -26.39 7.39
CA ASN A 147 23.80 -25.85 7.28
C ASN A 147 23.74 -24.56 6.45
N ALA A 148 24.79 -24.26 5.69
CA ALA A 148 24.90 -23.00 4.97
C ALA A 148 23.96 -22.96 3.76
N THR A 149 23.38 -21.79 3.52
CA THR A 149 22.48 -21.53 2.38
C THR A 149 22.96 -20.28 1.66
N PHE A 150 22.83 -20.23 0.34
CA PHE A 150 23.00 -19.00 -0.42
C PHE A 150 21.73 -18.17 -0.38
N VAL A 151 21.85 -16.85 -0.20
CA VAL A 151 20.73 -15.91 -0.29
C VAL A 151 21.08 -14.85 -1.32
N MET A 152 20.26 -14.71 -2.35
CA MET A 152 20.40 -13.74 -3.43
C MET A 152 19.05 -13.48 -4.09
N ASN A 153 18.93 -12.43 -4.90
CA ASN A 153 17.71 -12.20 -5.67
C ASN A 153 17.69 -12.97 -7.00
N SER A 154 16.54 -13.03 -7.66
CA SER A 154 16.37 -13.77 -8.92
C SER A 154 17.28 -13.29 -10.05
N LYS A 155 17.54 -11.98 -10.15
CA LYS A 155 18.44 -11.40 -11.16
C LYS A 155 19.89 -11.81 -10.94
N THR A 156 20.35 -11.80 -9.70
CA THR A 156 21.69 -12.27 -9.31
C THR A 156 21.83 -13.76 -9.57
N ALA A 157 20.80 -14.56 -9.24
CA ALA A 157 20.77 -15.97 -9.58
C ALA A 157 20.82 -16.21 -11.10
N ALA A 158 20.13 -15.38 -11.90
CA ALA A 158 20.23 -15.45 -13.35
C ALA A 158 21.64 -15.13 -13.87
N ALA A 159 22.36 -14.18 -13.25
CA ALA A 159 23.76 -13.89 -13.57
C ALA A 159 24.67 -15.08 -13.26
N VAL A 160 24.53 -15.70 -12.09
CA VAL A 160 25.26 -16.93 -11.72
C VAL A 160 24.95 -18.08 -12.68
N ARG A 161 23.68 -18.25 -13.08
CA ARG A 161 23.28 -19.29 -14.04
C ARG A 161 23.84 -19.07 -15.44
N LYS A 162 24.09 -17.83 -15.85
CA LYS A 162 24.66 -17.50 -17.15
C LYS A 162 26.17 -17.79 -17.24
N MET A 163 26.83 -18.09 -16.12
CA MET A 163 28.26 -18.41 -16.11
C MET A 163 28.54 -19.70 -16.87
N ARG A 164 29.60 -19.68 -17.68
CA ARG A 164 29.99 -20.78 -18.55
C ARG A 164 31.46 -21.15 -18.38
N ASP A 165 31.78 -22.40 -18.67
CA ASP A 165 33.16 -22.82 -18.91
C ASP A 165 33.66 -22.36 -20.28
N THR A 166 34.94 -22.62 -20.57
CA THR A 166 35.56 -22.32 -21.87
C THR A 166 34.91 -23.10 -23.02
N ASP A 167 34.24 -24.21 -22.73
CA ASP A 167 33.53 -25.04 -23.70
C ASP A 167 32.07 -24.58 -23.92
N GLY A 168 31.67 -23.46 -23.29
CA GLY A 168 30.37 -22.83 -23.43
C GLY A 168 29.23 -23.50 -22.65
N ARG A 169 29.54 -24.50 -21.81
CA ARG A 169 28.57 -25.20 -20.94
C ARG A 169 28.31 -24.39 -19.70
N PHE A 170 27.07 -24.43 -19.20
CA PHE A 170 26.70 -23.75 -17.98
C PHE A 170 27.33 -24.43 -16.76
N LEU A 171 27.94 -23.64 -15.88
CA LEU A 171 28.55 -24.14 -14.64
C LEU A 171 27.50 -24.55 -13.61
N TRP A 172 26.32 -23.95 -13.68
CA TRP A 172 25.21 -24.24 -12.80
C TRP A 172 23.98 -24.62 -13.64
N ALA A 173 23.48 -25.82 -13.40
CA ALA A 173 22.20 -26.29 -13.91
C ALA A 173 21.26 -26.51 -12.73
N ASP A 174 20.01 -26.11 -12.90
CA ASP A 174 18.97 -26.39 -11.91
C ASP A 174 18.65 -27.89 -11.89
N SER A 175 18.23 -28.40 -10.74
CA SER A 175 17.78 -29.78 -10.64
C SER A 175 16.47 -29.92 -11.39
N LEU A 176 16.42 -30.83 -12.37
CA LEU A 176 15.19 -31.19 -13.08
C LEU A 176 14.31 -32.15 -12.24
N ALA A 177 14.77 -32.56 -11.06
CA ALA A 177 14.03 -33.43 -10.17
C ALA A 177 12.99 -32.64 -9.37
N MET A 178 11.72 -33.03 -9.50
CA MET A 178 10.60 -32.35 -8.86
C MET A 178 10.78 -32.30 -7.33
N GLY A 179 10.66 -31.09 -6.77
CA GLY A 179 10.67 -30.85 -5.31
C GLY A 179 12.04 -30.72 -4.65
N GLN A 180 13.15 -30.77 -5.39
CA GLN A 180 14.47 -30.45 -4.86
C GLN A 180 14.75 -28.94 -5.00
N PRO A 181 15.15 -28.23 -3.92
CA PRO A 181 15.58 -26.85 -4.02
C PRO A 181 16.77 -26.70 -4.98
N PRO A 182 16.89 -25.56 -5.68
CA PRO A 182 18.05 -25.29 -6.52
C PRO A 182 19.32 -25.33 -5.67
N GLN A 183 20.32 -26.10 -6.10
CA GLN A 183 21.59 -26.24 -5.39
C GLN A 183 22.74 -25.62 -6.20
N LEU A 184 23.53 -24.78 -5.56
CA LEU A 184 24.74 -24.18 -6.11
C LEU A 184 25.94 -24.68 -5.31
N LEU A 185 26.92 -25.29 -5.97
CA LEU A 185 28.13 -25.86 -5.33
C LEU A 185 27.82 -26.85 -4.17
N GLY A 186 26.68 -27.54 -4.25
CA GLY A 186 26.21 -28.49 -3.23
C GLY A 186 25.46 -27.87 -2.05
N TYR A 187 25.20 -26.56 -2.07
CA TYR A 187 24.42 -25.86 -1.04
C TYR A 187 23.10 -25.34 -1.61
N PRO A 188 22.02 -25.29 -0.79
CA PRO A 188 20.74 -24.74 -1.22
C PRO A 188 20.83 -23.24 -1.52
N VAL A 189 19.99 -22.78 -2.44
CA VAL A 189 19.82 -21.36 -2.79
C VAL A 189 18.42 -20.89 -2.40
N LEU A 190 18.35 -19.89 -1.52
CA LEU A 190 17.14 -19.14 -1.19
C LEU A 190 17.08 -17.89 -2.07
N LEU A 191 16.04 -17.80 -2.90
CA LEU A 191 15.76 -16.63 -3.70
C LEU A 191 14.92 -15.64 -2.88
N CYS A 192 15.50 -14.50 -2.56
CA CYS A 192 14.85 -13.41 -1.83
C CYS A 192 14.98 -12.14 -2.67
N GLU A 193 13.85 -11.61 -3.16
CA GLU A 193 13.85 -10.46 -4.07
C GLU A 193 14.29 -9.15 -3.39
N ASP A 194 14.24 -9.07 -2.06
CA ASP A 194 14.65 -7.89 -1.30
C ASP A 194 16.17 -7.81 -1.10
N MET A 195 16.93 -8.83 -1.54
CA MET A 195 18.38 -8.71 -1.67
C MET A 195 18.75 -7.72 -2.78
N PRO A 196 19.80 -6.90 -2.58
CA PRO A 196 20.18 -5.88 -3.55
C PRO A 196 20.68 -6.50 -4.85
N ASP A 197 20.30 -5.90 -5.98
CA ASP A 197 20.85 -6.20 -7.30
C ASP A 197 22.38 -6.01 -7.34
N ILE A 198 23.04 -6.70 -8.29
CA ILE A 198 24.47 -6.52 -8.55
C ILE A 198 24.72 -5.07 -8.98
N ALA A 199 25.53 -4.35 -8.21
CA ALA A 199 25.93 -2.98 -8.46
C ALA A 199 27.25 -2.67 -7.73
N ASN A 200 27.88 -1.53 -8.05
CA ASN A 200 29.12 -1.15 -7.37
C ASN A 200 28.94 -1.04 -5.84
N GLY A 201 29.74 -1.78 -5.08
CA GLY A 201 29.72 -1.83 -3.62
C GLY A 201 28.51 -2.57 -3.02
N SER A 202 27.65 -3.19 -3.83
CA SER A 202 26.49 -3.93 -3.34
C SER A 202 26.91 -5.27 -2.72
N ALA A 203 26.22 -5.67 -1.64
CA ALA A 203 26.34 -7.03 -1.08
C ALA A 203 25.18 -7.90 -1.59
N SER A 204 25.27 -8.33 -2.85
CA SER A 204 24.16 -8.99 -3.56
C SER A 204 24.05 -10.48 -3.30
N ILE A 205 25.10 -11.11 -2.75
CA ILE A 205 25.09 -12.53 -2.38
C ILE A 205 25.51 -12.66 -0.93
N ALA A 206 24.71 -13.39 -0.15
CA ALA A 206 25.05 -13.83 1.19
C ALA A 206 25.19 -15.35 1.22
N PHE A 207 26.12 -15.85 2.02
CA PHE A 207 26.32 -17.28 2.25
C PHE A 207 26.62 -17.53 3.73
N GLY A 208 25.89 -18.45 4.33
CA GLY A 208 26.05 -18.70 5.76
C GLY A 208 25.00 -19.59 6.38
N ASP A 209 25.24 -19.94 7.63
CA ASP A 209 24.24 -20.52 8.52
C ASP A 209 23.45 -19.39 9.18
N PHE A 210 22.33 -19.01 8.56
CA PHE A 210 21.46 -17.94 9.06
C PHE A 210 20.76 -18.30 10.36
N LYS A 211 20.57 -19.59 10.66
CA LYS A 211 19.95 -20.03 11.93
C LYS A 211 20.82 -19.71 13.13
N SER A 212 22.14 -19.87 12.97
CA SER A 212 23.12 -19.48 14.00
C SER A 212 23.51 -18.00 13.90
N GLY A 213 23.46 -17.43 12.69
CA GLY A 213 23.93 -16.07 12.41
C GLY A 213 22.93 -14.96 12.75
N TYR A 214 21.62 -15.20 12.63
CA TYR A 214 20.58 -14.18 12.83
C TYR A 214 19.47 -14.70 13.74
N THR A 215 19.15 -13.94 14.79
CA THR A 215 18.04 -14.28 15.69
C THR A 215 16.88 -13.33 15.43
N ILE A 216 15.73 -13.90 15.08
CA ILE A 216 14.46 -13.17 15.00
C ILE A 216 13.75 -13.33 16.35
N VAL A 217 13.34 -12.21 16.93
CA VAL A 217 12.53 -12.18 18.16
C VAL A 217 11.17 -11.62 17.79
N GLU A 218 10.16 -12.47 17.78
CA GLU A 218 8.80 -12.05 17.50
C GLU A 218 7.88 -12.26 18.69
N ARG A 219 6.86 -11.39 18.78
CA ARG A 219 5.67 -11.67 19.57
C ARG A 219 4.61 -12.23 18.62
N PRO A 220 4.10 -13.45 18.86
CA PRO A 220 3.23 -14.13 17.89
C PRO A 220 1.84 -13.51 17.71
N ASP A 221 1.41 -12.57 18.57
CA ASP A 221 0.11 -11.92 18.45
C ASP A 221 0.12 -10.73 17.46
N LEU A 222 -0.66 -10.84 16.39
CA LEU A 222 -1.08 -9.69 15.58
C LEU A 222 -2.33 -9.07 16.20
N ARG A 223 -2.27 -7.78 16.54
CA ARG A 223 -3.41 -7.06 17.14
C ARG A 223 -4.04 -6.12 16.14
N VAL A 224 -5.35 -6.24 15.95
CA VAL A 224 -6.14 -5.34 15.09
C VAL A 224 -7.12 -4.56 15.95
N LEU A 225 -7.05 -3.24 15.88
CA LEU A 225 -7.98 -2.30 16.53
C LEU A 225 -8.80 -1.59 15.46
N ARG A 226 -10.12 -1.59 15.64
CA ARG A 226 -11.06 -0.78 14.84
C ARG A 226 -11.42 0.48 15.63
N ASP A 227 -11.22 1.65 15.03
CA ASP A 227 -11.53 2.95 15.64
C ASP A 227 -12.52 3.75 14.76
N PRO A 228 -13.82 3.76 15.10
CA PRO A 228 -14.83 4.57 14.44
C PRO A 228 -14.96 6.00 15.00
N PHE A 229 -14.14 6.39 15.99
CA PHE A 229 -14.35 7.62 16.76
C PHE A 229 -13.43 8.76 16.34
N SER A 230 -12.17 8.48 16.01
CA SER A 230 -11.15 9.54 15.81
C SER A 230 -11.33 10.37 14.54
N ALA A 231 -11.82 9.80 13.43
CA ALA A 231 -11.97 10.53 12.17
C ALA A 231 -13.29 10.19 11.47
N LYS A 232 -14.38 10.84 11.88
CA LYS A 232 -15.69 10.68 11.24
C LYS A 232 -15.67 11.30 9.84
N PRO A 233 -16.27 10.69 8.79
CA PRO A 233 -17.11 9.48 8.77
C PRO A 233 -16.35 8.15 8.55
N HIS A 234 -15.03 8.14 8.69
CA HIS A 234 -14.19 6.95 8.43
C HIS A 234 -14.04 6.06 9.66
N VAL A 235 -13.77 4.77 9.41
CA VAL A 235 -13.35 3.80 10.44
C VAL A 235 -11.89 3.48 10.20
N LEU A 236 -11.04 3.79 11.18
CA LEU A 236 -9.61 3.51 11.11
C LEU A 236 -9.35 2.08 11.57
N PHE A 237 -8.43 1.41 10.88
CA PHE A 237 -7.94 0.09 11.26
C PHE A 237 -6.45 0.21 11.61
N TYR A 238 -6.10 -0.12 12.84
CA TYR A 238 -4.73 -0.21 13.31
C TYR A 238 -4.36 -1.68 13.46
N ALA A 239 -3.44 -2.17 12.62
CA ALA A 239 -2.82 -3.48 12.80
C ALA A 239 -1.42 -3.29 13.39
N THR A 240 -1.11 -4.01 14.47
CA THR A 240 0.19 -3.94 15.13
C THR A 240 0.74 -5.35 15.34
N LYS A 241 1.96 -5.59 14.87
CA LYS A 241 2.79 -6.76 15.19
C LYS A 241 4.12 -6.23 15.74
N ARG A 242 4.75 -6.99 16.63
CA ARG A 242 6.07 -6.62 17.17
C ARG A 242 7.08 -7.70 16.79
N VAL A 243 8.02 -7.32 15.96
CA VAL A 243 9.14 -8.15 15.50
C VAL A 243 10.42 -7.36 15.71
N GLY A 244 11.45 -8.04 16.18
CA GLY A 244 12.81 -7.57 16.33
C GLY A 244 13.76 -8.61 15.76
N GLY A 245 15.01 -8.21 15.55
CA GLY A 245 16.02 -9.15 15.08
C GLY A 245 17.38 -8.50 14.99
N GLY A 246 18.41 -9.33 15.01
CA GLY A 246 19.78 -8.91 14.85
C GLY A 246 20.74 -10.08 14.65
N VAL A 247 21.94 -9.72 14.17
CA VAL A 247 23.05 -10.66 13.98
C VAL A 247 23.56 -11.11 15.35
N THR A 248 23.56 -12.42 15.58
CA THR A 248 24.00 -13.04 16.84
C THR A 248 25.43 -13.57 16.72
N ASP A 249 25.76 -14.26 15.63
CA ASP A 249 27.14 -14.67 15.31
C ASP A 249 27.53 -14.15 13.92
N ALA A 250 28.34 -13.09 13.89
CA ALA A 250 28.76 -12.46 12.64
C ALA A 250 29.69 -13.36 11.79
N ARG A 251 30.27 -14.41 12.38
CA ARG A 251 31.15 -15.35 11.67
C ARG A 251 30.37 -16.39 10.86
N ALA A 252 29.10 -16.60 11.21
CA ALA A 252 28.23 -17.56 10.56
C ALA A 252 27.71 -17.09 9.20
N ILE A 253 27.90 -15.80 8.86
CA ILE A 253 27.46 -15.19 7.60
C ILE A 253 28.68 -14.57 6.91
N LYS A 254 28.77 -14.77 5.60
CA LYS A 254 29.71 -14.09 4.70
C LYS A 254 28.93 -13.42 3.58
N LEU A 255 29.45 -12.28 3.13
CA LEU A 255 28.84 -11.50 2.05
C LEU A 255 29.81 -11.41 0.88
N MET A 256 29.29 -11.51 -0.34
CA MET A 256 30.02 -11.12 -1.53
C MET A 256 29.68 -9.67 -1.86
N VAL A 257 30.72 -8.84 -2.01
CA VAL A 257 30.61 -7.43 -2.38
C VAL A 257 31.15 -7.23 -3.79
N PHE A 258 30.42 -6.46 -4.60
CA PHE A 258 30.76 -6.15 -5.99
C PHE A 258 31.48 -4.80 -6.10
N GLY A 259 32.72 -4.71 -5.62
CA GLY A 259 33.47 -3.45 -5.55
C GLY A 259 34.92 -3.64 -5.16
#